data_AF-A0A9E0VLR4-F1
#
_entry.id   AF-A0A9E0VLR4-F1
#
_cell.length_a   1.000
_cell.length_b   1.000
_cell.length_c   1.000
_cell.angle_alpha   90.00
_cell.angle_beta   90.00
_cell.angle_gamma   90.00
#
_symmetry.space_group_name_H-M   'P 1'
#
loop_
_entity.id
_entity.type
_entity.pdbx_description
1 polymer ?
#
loop_
_entity_poly.entity_id
_entity_poly.type
_entity_poly.pdbx_seq_one_letter_code
_entity_poly.pdbx_strand_id
1 'polypeptide(L)'
;MAERTRVRFAPSPTGPLHIGGVRTALYNYLYAKQRGGDFILRIEDTDSQRFVPGAEEYIIEALAWCGISPDEGVENGKIVENPSEKHSHAPYRQSQRKPLYRKYAEELVEKGFAYYSFDSSEELDKLRAVCESRGETFTYNYQVRESLVTSLRLSAEETSRRVKEENH
;
A
#
# COMPACT_ATOMS: atom_id res chain seq x y z
N MET A 1 -28.44 12.13 -6.06
CA MET A 1 -28.29 10.68 -6.20
C MET A 1 -27.57 10.18 -4.96
N ALA A 2 -28.03 9.12 -4.31
CA ALA A 2 -27.30 8.55 -3.18
C ALA A 2 -25.96 7.99 -3.67
N GLU A 3 -24.88 8.29 -2.95
CA GLU A 3 -23.56 7.78 -3.27
C GLU A 3 -23.55 6.25 -3.15
N ARG A 4 -23.10 5.55 -4.19
CA ARG A 4 -23.06 4.08 -4.20
C ARG A 4 -22.01 3.60 -3.20
N THR A 5 -22.40 2.76 -2.24
CA THR A 5 -21.47 2.22 -1.24
C THR A 5 -20.44 1.32 -1.92
N ARG A 6 -19.16 1.56 -1.64
CA ARG A 6 -18.04 0.77 -2.18
C ARG A 6 -17.07 0.45 -1.06
N VAL A 7 -16.74 -0.82 -0.89
CA VAL A 7 -15.82 -1.28 0.16
C VAL A 7 -14.84 -2.30 -0.41
N ARG A 8 -13.69 -2.46 0.23
CA ARG A 8 -12.65 -3.36 -0.26
C ARG A 8 -12.11 -4.29 0.82
N PHE A 9 -11.85 -5.52 0.44
CA PHE A 9 -10.91 -6.40 1.13
C PHE A 9 -9.53 -6.27 0.47
N ALA A 10 -8.51 -5.98 1.27
CA ALA A 10 -7.18 -5.61 0.79
C ALA A 10 -6.09 -6.50 1.43
N PRO A 11 -6.02 -7.81 1.10
CA PRO A 11 -5.02 -8.71 1.65
C PRO A 11 -3.65 -8.52 0.97
N SER A 12 -2.58 -8.68 1.76
CA SER A 12 -1.23 -8.86 1.21
C SER A 12 -0.98 -10.35 0.95
N PRO A 13 -0.40 -10.74 -0.21
CA PRO A 13 -0.15 -12.14 -0.58
C PRO A 13 1.10 -12.68 0.13
N THR A 14 1.05 -12.71 1.47
CA THR A 14 2.18 -13.02 2.36
C THR A 14 2.03 -14.38 3.06
N GLY A 15 1.03 -15.16 2.66
CA GLY A 15 0.68 -16.44 3.27
C GLY A 15 -0.82 -16.72 3.16
N PRO A 16 -1.30 -17.79 3.81
CA PRO A 16 -2.71 -18.18 3.78
C PRO A 16 -3.60 -17.16 4.50
N LEU A 17 -4.85 -17.09 4.04
CA LEU A 17 -5.86 -16.22 4.64
C LEU A 17 -6.27 -16.74 6.03
N HIS A 18 -5.86 -16.03 7.09
CA HIS A 18 -6.24 -16.37 8.46
C HIS A 18 -7.71 -15.97 8.76
N ILE A 19 -8.28 -16.51 9.85
CA ILE A 19 -9.70 -16.32 10.21
C ILE A 19 -10.10 -14.85 10.38
N GLY A 20 -9.19 -14.02 10.91
CA GLY A 20 -9.39 -12.57 11.01
C GLY A 20 -9.53 -11.88 9.64
N GLY A 21 -8.79 -12.35 8.63
CA GLY A 21 -8.91 -11.90 7.25
C GLY A 21 -10.27 -12.28 6.65
N VAL A 22 -10.68 -13.55 6.81
CA VAL A 22 -12.00 -14.04 6.36
C VAL A 22 -13.14 -13.22 6.99
N ARG A 23 -13.09 -12.99 8.32
CA ARG A 23 -14.08 -12.16 9.02
C ARG A 23 -14.16 -10.75 8.44
N THR A 24 -13.01 -10.15 8.13
CA THR A 24 -12.94 -8.80 7.55
C THR A 24 -13.55 -8.78 6.15
N ALA A 25 -13.24 -9.77 5.31
CA ALA A 25 -13.85 -9.91 3.99
C ALA A 25 -15.38 -10.08 4.10
N LEU A 26 -15.85 -10.92 5.03
CA LEU A 26 -17.27 -11.16 5.27
C LEU A 26 -18.01 -9.88 5.68
N TYR A 27 -17.46 -9.07 6.60
CA TYR A 27 -18.11 -7.83 7.01
C TYR A 27 -18.21 -6.81 5.87
N ASN A 28 -17.15 -6.66 5.08
CA ASN A 28 -17.19 -5.78 3.90
C ASN A 28 -18.22 -6.29 2.89
N TYR A 29 -18.24 -7.59 2.61
CA TYR A 29 -19.19 -8.20 1.70
C TYR A 29 -20.64 -7.99 2.13
N LEU A 30 -20.98 -8.33 3.38
CA LEU A 30 -22.33 -8.16 3.91
C LEU A 30 -22.76 -6.69 3.95
N TYR A 31 -21.84 -5.79 4.33
CA TYR A 31 -22.11 -4.35 4.35
C TYR A 31 -22.44 -3.80 2.96
N ALA A 32 -21.67 -4.20 1.94
CA ALA A 32 -21.93 -3.84 0.55
C ALA A 32 -23.28 -4.39 0.08
N LYS A 33 -23.53 -5.69 0.26
CA LYS A 33 -24.76 -6.34 -0.22
C LYS A 33 -26.02 -5.77 0.45
N GLN A 34 -25.97 -5.47 1.75
CA GLN A 34 -27.08 -4.82 2.45
C GLN A 34 -27.47 -3.46 1.84
N ARG A 35 -26.50 -2.76 1.21
CA ARG A 35 -26.68 -1.41 0.64
C ARG A 35 -26.82 -1.41 -0.88
N GLY A 36 -26.85 -2.59 -1.52
CA GLY A 36 -26.77 -2.67 -2.99
C GLY A 36 -25.49 -2.05 -3.55
N GLY A 37 -24.41 -2.06 -2.76
CA GLY A 37 -23.10 -1.53 -3.10
C GLY A 37 -22.14 -2.59 -3.65
N ASP A 38 -20.88 -2.19 -3.84
CA ASP A 38 -19.84 -3.03 -4.46
C ASP A 38 -18.79 -3.48 -3.43
N PHE A 39 -18.44 -4.77 -3.50
CA PHE A 39 -17.34 -5.37 -2.76
C PHE A 39 -16.15 -5.60 -3.70
N ILE A 40 -15.00 -4.99 -3.39
CA ILE A 40 -13.80 -5.03 -4.22
C ILE A 40 -12.72 -5.90 -3.57
N LEU A 41 -12.05 -6.76 -4.34
CA LEU A 41 -10.77 -7.37 -3.94
C LEU A 41 -9.61 -6.58 -4.54
N ARG A 42 -8.63 -6.20 -3.71
CA ARG A 42 -7.40 -5.56 -4.16
C ARG A 42 -6.20 -6.23 -3.48
N ILE A 43 -5.21 -6.63 -4.25
CA ILE A 43 -4.01 -7.29 -3.72
C ILE A 43 -2.97 -6.24 -3.34
N GLU A 44 -2.55 -6.25 -2.08
CA GLU A 44 -1.54 -5.34 -1.51
C GLU A 44 -0.15 -6.02 -1.58
N ASP A 45 0.39 -6.13 -2.80
CA ASP A 45 1.65 -6.80 -3.15
C ASP A 45 2.84 -5.84 -3.32
N THR A 46 2.85 -4.70 -2.62
CA THR A 46 3.94 -3.71 -2.71
C THR A 46 5.23 -4.16 -2.04
N ASP A 47 5.14 -5.08 -1.09
CA ASP A 47 6.30 -5.66 -0.41
C ASP A 47 6.69 -6.98 -1.08
N SER A 48 7.60 -6.89 -2.05
CA SER A 48 8.06 -8.03 -2.83
C SER A 48 8.86 -9.04 -2.01
N GLN A 49 9.46 -8.65 -0.88
CA GLN A 49 10.26 -9.55 -0.05
C GLN A 49 9.37 -10.53 0.73
N ARG A 50 8.14 -10.12 1.04
CA ARG A 50 7.16 -10.96 1.76
C ARG A 50 6.21 -11.71 0.83
N PHE A 51 6.36 -11.58 -0.48
CA PHE A 51 5.49 -12.25 -1.45
C PHE A 51 5.63 -13.77 -1.37
N VAL A 52 4.49 -14.46 -1.27
CA VAL A 52 4.41 -15.93 -1.29
C VAL A 52 3.70 -16.36 -2.57
N PRO A 53 4.38 -17.09 -3.48
CA PRO A 53 3.76 -17.65 -4.67
C PRO A 53 2.54 -18.50 -4.33
N GLY A 54 1.43 -18.34 -5.06
CA GLY A 54 0.18 -19.07 -4.81
C GLY A 54 -0.74 -18.44 -3.75
N ALA A 55 -0.27 -17.44 -3.00
CA ALA A 55 -1.08 -16.82 -1.95
C ALA A 55 -2.29 -16.04 -2.51
N GLU A 56 -2.13 -15.41 -3.67
CA GLU A 56 -3.22 -14.70 -4.35
C GLU A 56 -4.33 -15.67 -4.78
N GLU A 57 -3.95 -16.77 -5.43
CA GLU A 57 -4.87 -17.82 -5.87
C GLU A 57 -5.61 -18.42 -4.66
N TYR A 58 -4.88 -18.68 -3.57
CA TYR A 58 -5.45 -19.18 -2.33
C TYR A 58 -6.48 -18.21 -1.72
N ILE A 59 -6.23 -16.89 -1.76
CA ILE A 59 -7.19 -15.88 -1.30
C ILE A 59 -8.48 -15.96 -2.12
N ILE A 60 -8.37 -16.03 -3.46
CA ILE A 60 -9.54 -16.11 -4.34
C ILE A 60 -10.33 -17.39 -4.08
N GLU A 61 -9.65 -18.52 -3.97
CA GLU A 61 -10.25 -19.83 -3.68
C GLU A 61 -10.96 -19.83 -2.33
N ALA A 62 -10.32 -19.32 -1.28
CA ALA A 62 -10.89 -19.27 0.06
C ALA A 62 -12.14 -18.39 0.14
N LEU A 63 -12.15 -17.24 -0.55
CA LEU A 63 -13.33 -16.38 -0.65
C LEU A 63 -14.46 -17.08 -1.40
N ALA A 64 -14.16 -17.72 -2.53
CA ALA A 64 -15.14 -18.48 -3.30
C ALA A 64 -15.74 -19.63 -2.48
N TRP A 65 -14.91 -20.38 -1.73
CA TRP A 65 -15.36 -21.44 -0.82
C TRP A 65 -16.30 -20.92 0.27
N CYS A 66 -16.07 -19.69 0.76
CA CYS A 66 -16.96 -19.03 1.73
C CYS A 66 -18.24 -18.43 1.10
N GLY A 67 -18.44 -18.54 -0.21
CA GLY A 67 -19.54 -17.89 -0.93
C GLY A 67 -19.40 -16.36 -1.04
N ILE A 68 -18.18 -15.83 -0.89
CA ILE A 68 -17.88 -14.41 -1.00
C ILE A 68 -17.32 -14.13 -2.39
N SER A 69 -18.07 -13.36 -3.20
CA SER A 69 -17.68 -13.01 -4.57
C SER A 69 -17.47 -11.49 -4.71
N PRO A 70 -16.25 -11.03 -5.06
CA PRO A 70 -16.00 -9.64 -5.39
C PRO A 70 -16.77 -9.19 -6.64
N ASP A 71 -17.35 -8.00 -6.57
CA ASP A 71 -17.96 -7.31 -7.71
C ASP A 71 -16.86 -6.74 -8.64
N GLU A 72 -15.75 -6.29 -8.05
CA GLU A 72 -14.54 -5.82 -8.73
C GLU A 72 -13.29 -6.54 -8.22
N GLY A 73 -12.28 -6.66 -9.08
CA GLY A 73 -10.96 -7.18 -8.72
C GLY A 73 -10.67 -8.60 -9.15
N VAL A 74 -11.70 -9.44 -9.35
CA VAL A 74 -11.54 -10.83 -9.82
C VAL A 74 -12.42 -11.09 -11.04
N GLU A 75 -11.85 -11.71 -12.06
CA GLU A 75 -12.55 -12.23 -13.23
C GLU A 75 -11.97 -13.60 -13.62
N ASN A 76 -12.83 -14.59 -13.85
CA ASN A 76 -12.43 -15.97 -14.19
C ASN A 76 -11.38 -16.57 -13.23
N GLY A 77 -11.52 -16.28 -11.93
CA GLY A 77 -10.62 -16.79 -10.88
C GLY A 77 -9.24 -16.10 -10.83
N LYS A 78 -9.05 -14.98 -11.53
CA LYS A 78 -7.78 -14.24 -11.56
C LYS A 78 -7.98 -12.78 -11.21
N ILE A 79 -6.95 -12.13 -10.68
CA ILE A 79 -6.98 -10.68 -10.46
C ILE A 79 -6.99 -9.93 -11.78
N VAL A 80 -7.86 -8.93 -11.88
CA VAL A 80 -8.02 -8.12 -13.08
C VAL A 80 -6.89 -7.09 -13.18
N GLU A 81 -6.24 -7.08 -14.33
CA GLU A 81 -5.10 -6.20 -14.62
C GLU A 81 -5.51 -5.00 -15.47
N ASN A 82 -6.39 -5.21 -16.45
CA ASN A 82 -6.77 -4.21 -17.43
C ASN A 82 -8.17 -3.64 -17.13
N PRO A 83 -8.38 -2.32 -17.31
CA PRO A 83 -9.69 -1.72 -17.11
C PRO A 83 -10.74 -2.27 -18.08
N SER A 84 -11.96 -2.42 -17.59
CA SER A 84 -13.15 -2.75 -18.38
C SER A 84 -14.38 -2.01 -17.82
N GLU A 85 -15.54 -2.12 -18.45
CA GLU A 85 -16.78 -1.52 -17.95
C GLU A 85 -17.09 -1.97 -16.52
N LYS A 86 -16.94 -3.27 -16.24
CA LYS A 86 -17.11 -3.85 -14.90
C LYS A 86 -15.94 -3.50 -13.96
N HIS A 87 -14.74 -3.37 -14.50
CA HIS A 87 -13.49 -3.26 -13.74
C HIS A 87 -12.78 -1.92 -13.98
N SER A 88 -13.51 -0.83 -13.86
CA SER A 88 -13.05 0.53 -14.21
C SER A 88 -11.83 1.01 -13.41
N HIS A 89 -11.55 0.42 -12.25
CA HIS A 89 -10.42 0.80 -11.38
C HIS A 89 -9.18 -0.10 -11.49
N ALA A 90 -9.16 -1.06 -12.42
CA ALA A 90 -7.99 -1.90 -12.65
C ALA A 90 -6.72 -1.06 -12.96
N PRO A 91 -5.52 -1.55 -12.67
CA PRO A 91 -5.21 -2.87 -12.10
C PRO A 91 -5.53 -2.99 -10.60
N TYR A 92 -5.93 -4.17 -10.15
CA TYR A 92 -6.21 -4.45 -8.73
C TYR A 92 -5.03 -5.08 -7.96
N ARG A 93 -3.86 -5.20 -8.59
CA ARG A 93 -2.59 -5.39 -7.89
C ARG A 93 -1.91 -4.04 -7.70
N GLN A 94 -1.41 -3.78 -6.50
CA GLN A 94 -0.74 -2.52 -6.22
C GLN A 94 0.63 -2.42 -6.89
N SER A 95 1.34 -3.52 -7.07
CA SER A 95 2.63 -3.57 -7.79
C SER A 95 2.53 -3.01 -9.21
N GLN A 96 1.36 -3.10 -9.83
CA GLN A 96 1.06 -2.60 -11.19
C GLN A 96 0.64 -1.12 -11.20
N ARG A 97 0.59 -0.45 -10.03
CA ARG A 97 0.12 0.95 -9.88
C ARG A 97 1.22 1.95 -9.55
N LYS A 98 2.49 1.54 -9.63
CA LYS A 98 3.66 2.40 -9.30
C LYS A 98 3.62 3.81 -9.92
N PRO A 99 3.30 4.00 -11.22
CA PRO A 99 3.24 5.35 -11.80
C PRO A 99 2.20 6.25 -11.14
N LEU A 100 1.06 5.68 -10.73
CA LEU A 100 0.01 6.42 -10.03
C LEU A 100 0.48 6.88 -8.64
N TYR A 101 1.17 6.00 -7.92
CA TYR A 101 1.71 6.34 -6.60
C TYR A 101 2.78 7.41 -6.67
N ARG A 102 3.69 7.30 -7.65
CA ARG A 102 4.72 8.31 -7.89
C ARG A 102 4.10 9.69 -8.13
N LYS A 103 3.11 9.78 -9.02
CA LYS A 103 2.39 11.03 -9.29
C LYS A 103 1.86 11.68 -8.00
N TYR A 104 1.16 10.92 -7.16
CA TYR A 104 0.60 11.47 -5.92
C TYR A 104 1.66 11.76 -4.86
N ALA A 105 2.74 11.00 -4.80
CA ALA A 105 3.87 11.28 -3.91
C ALA A 105 4.54 12.62 -4.30
N GLU A 106 4.79 12.83 -5.60
CA GLU A 106 5.33 14.09 -6.14
C GLU A 106 4.39 15.27 -5.84
N GLU A 107 3.07 15.09 -6.03
CA GLU A 107 2.07 16.11 -5.69
C GLU A 107 2.07 16.47 -4.19
N LEU A 108 2.27 15.49 -3.30
CA LEU A 108 2.39 15.74 -1.87
C LEU A 108 3.67 16.49 -1.51
N VAL A 109 4.78 16.20 -2.20
CA VAL A 109 6.04 16.95 -2.04
C VAL A 109 5.85 18.40 -2.50
N GLU A 110 5.26 18.61 -3.67
CA GLU A 110 4.99 19.95 -4.22
C GLU A 110 4.11 20.79 -3.28
N LYS A 111 3.11 20.17 -2.67
CA LYS A 111 2.22 20.83 -1.69
C LYS A 111 2.82 21.00 -0.30
N GLY A 112 4.05 20.52 -0.06
CA GLY A 112 4.72 20.60 1.25
C GLY A 112 4.19 19.63 2.30
N PHE A 113 3.40 18.62 1.92
CA PHE A 113 2.92 17.56 2.80
C PHE A 113 3.90 16.37 2.90
N ALA A 114 4.87 16.30 2.01
CA ALA A 114 5.94 15.30 1.99
C ALA A 114 7.30 15.95 1.68
N TYR A 115 8.38 15.21 1.94
CA TYR A 115 9.76 15.62 1.66
C TYR A 115 10.60 14.38 1.35
N TYR A 116 11.73 14.55 0.68
CA TYR A 116 12.65 13.44 0.39
C TYR A 116 13.56 13.15 1.58
N SER A 117 13.77 11.87 1.85
CA SER A 117 14.67 11.35 2.89
C SER A 117 15.75 10.53 2.19
N PHE A 118 17.01 10.86 2.45
CA PHE A 118 18.18 10.22 1.84
C PHE A 118 19.05 9.49 2.90
N ASP A 119 18.52 9.32 4.11
CA ASP A 119 19.18 8.59 5.20
C ASP A 119 19.35 7.11 4.81
N SER A 120 20.55 6.56 5.00
CA SER A 120 20.78 5.13 4.74
C SER A 120 20.20 4.27 5.87
N SER A 121 19.89 3.00 5.56
CA SER A 121 19.49 2.03 6.59
C SER A 121 20.54 1.91 7.70
N GLU A 122 21.83 1.90 7.35
CA GLU A 122 22.91 1.81 8.35
C GLU A 122 23.00 3.06 9.25
N GLU A 123 22.73 4.25 8.71
CA GLU A 123 22.70 5.49 9.49
C GLU A 123 21.54 5.48 10.49
N LEU A 124 20.36 5.07 10.04
CA LEU A 124 19.19 4.94 10.90
C LEU A 124 19.37 3.87 11.98
N ASP A 125 20.03 2.76 11.67
CA ASP A 125 20.33 1.70 12.65
C ASP A 125 21.28 2.17 13.74
N LYS A 126 22.29 2.98 13.40
CA LYS A 126 23.18 3.60 14.40
C LYS A 126 22.39 4.54 15.32
N LEU A 127 21.50 5.35 14.77
CA LEU A 127 20.66 6.26 15.58
C LEU A 127 19.71 5.49 16.51
N ARG A 128 19.13 4.39 16.02
CA ARG A 128 18.30 3.48 16.83
C ARG A 128 19.11 2.90 17.99
N ALA A 129 20.30 2.37 17.74
CA ALA A 129 21.17 1.81 18.79
C ALA A 129 21.58 2.86 19.83
N VAL A 130 21.87 4.10 19.41
CA VAL A 130 22.19 5.21 20.33
C VAL A 130 20.99 5.57 21.21
N CYS A 131 19.77 5.63 20.67
CA CYS A 131 18.57 5.84 21.48
C CYS A 131 18.34 4.68 22.44
N GLU A 132 18.46 3.44 21.96
CA GLU A 132 18.26 2.22 22.75
C GLU A 132 19.23 2.14 23.94
N SER A 133 20.51 2.47 23.74
CA SER A 133 21.51 2.55 24.82
C SER A 133 21.17 3.57 25.91
N ARG A 134 20.29 4.53 25.62
CA ARG A 134 19.77 5.53 26.56
C ARG A 134 18.39 5.15 27.11
N GLY A 135 17.86 3.98 26.76
CA GLY A 135 16.51 3.54 27.10
C GLY A 135 15.41 4.29 26.34
N GLU A 136 15.76 4.95 25.23
CA GLU A 136 14.85 5.73 24.39
C GLU A 136 14.53 4.98 23.09
N THR A 137 13.39 5.30 22.46
CA THR A 137 13.05 4.79 21.12
C THR A 137 13.27 5.87 20.09
N PHE A 138 14.12 5.60 19.09
CA PHE A 138 14.28 6.50 17.95
C PHE A 138 12.95 6.61 17.19
N THR A 139 12.48 7.84 16.99
CA THR A 139 11.29 8.13 16.19
C THR A 139 11.63 9.15 15.12
N TYR A 140 11.38 8.83 13.85
CA TYR A 140 11.53 9.78 12.76
C TYR A 140 10.37 10.79 12.82
N ASN A 141 10.62 11.99 13.35
CA ASN A 141 9.59 12.98 13.64
C ASN A 141 10.05 14.42 13.36
N TYR A 142 9.22 15.40 13.73
CA TYR A 142 9.51 16.83 13.53
C TYR A 142 10.78 17.33 14.24
N GLN A 143 11.22 16.66 15.32
CA GLN A 143 12.40 17.06 16.09
C GLN A 143 13.70 16.67 15.38
N VAL A 144 13.68 15.59 14.60
CA VAL A 144 14.89 15.04 13.95
C VAL A 144 14.94 15.29 12.44
N ARG A 145 13.79 15.46 11.76
CA ARG A 145 13.72 15.52 10.28
C ARG A 145 14.53 16.66 9.64
N GLU A 146 14.81 17.74 10.37
CA GLU A 146 15.64 18.86 9.90
C GLU A 146 17.13 18.69 10.24
N SER A 147 17.46 17.73 11.11
CA SER A 147 18.84 17.37 11.46
C SER A 147 19.38 16.21 10.62
N LEU A 148 18.50 15.40 10.05
CA LEU A 148 18.82 14.23 9.22
C LEU A 148 19.05 14.60 7.74
N VAL A 149 19.42 13.63 6.91
CA VAL A 149 19.77 13.86 5.50
C VAL A 149 18.49 13.92 4.66
N THR A 150 17.78 15.04 4.76
CA THR A 150 16.48 15.24 4.12
C THR A 150 16.48 16.47 3.23
N SER A 151 15.52 16.57 2.31
CA SER A 151 15.30 17.79 1.52
C SER A 151 14.86 19.01 2.36
N LEU A 152 14.56 18.84 3.65
CA LEU A 152 14.30 19.95 4.57
C LEU A 152 15.59 20.60 5.07
N ARG A 153 16.67 19.80 5.17
CA ARG A 153 18.01 20.25 5.59
C ARG A 153 18.88 20.63 4.41
N LEU A 154 18.79 19.87 3.32
CA LEU A 154 19.66 20.01 2.15
C LEU A 154 19.25 21.20 1.27
N SER A 155 20.20 21.70 0.48
CA SER A 155 19.88 22.71 -0.54
C SER A 155 19.03 22.10 -1.67
N ALA A 156 18.33 22.96 -2.41
CA ALA A 156 17.54 22.54 -3.57
C ALA A 156 18.40 21.87 -4.65
N GLU A 157 19.63 22.34 -4.86
CA GLU A 157 20.60 21.78 -5.81
C GLU A 157 21.01 20.36 -5.40
N GLU A 158 21.39 20.16 -4.14
CA GLU A 158 21.80 18.86 -3.62
C GLU A 158 20.63 17.86 -3.60
N THR A 159 19.44 18.32 -3.22
CA THR A 159 18.21 17.52 -3.29
C THR A 159 17.95 17.06 -4.72
N SER A 160 18.00 17.98 -5.69
CA SER A 160 17.77 17.66 -7.11
C SER A 160 18.81 16.70 -7.66
N ARG A 161 20.07 16.80 -7.21
CA ARG A 161 21.13 15.86 -7.57
C ARG A 161 20.83 14.46 -7.06
N ARG A 162 20.51 14.31 -5.77
CA ARG A 162 20.21 13.02 -5.13
C ARG A 162 18.97 12.33 -5.69
N VAL A 163 17.90 13.07 -5.93
CA VAL A 163 16.67 12.53 -6.54
C VAL A 163 16.95 11.89 -7.90
N LYS A 164 17.85 12.49 -8.69
CA LYS A 164 18.27 11.94 -10.00
C LYS A 164 19.17 10.72 -9.87
N GLU A 165 20.06 10.69 -8.89
CA GLU A 165 21.02 9.60 -8.69
C GLU A 165 20.36 8.35 -8.08
N GLU A 166 19.44 8.52 -7.14
CA GLU A 166 18.78 7.41 -6.43
C GLU A 166 17.59 6.80 -7.19
N ASN A 167 17.28 7.29 -8.40
CA ASN A 167 16.13 6.85 -9.19
C ASN A 167 14.79 6.89 -8.42
N HIS A 168 14.55 7.96 -7.64
CA HIS A 168 13.20 8.22 -7.11
C HIS A 168 12.20 8.52 -8.24
#